data_AF-A0A5H7CJ77-F1
#
_entry.id   AF-A0A5H7CJ77-F1
#
_cell.length_a   1.000
_cell.length_b   1.000
_cell.length_c   1.000
_cell.angle_alpha   90.00
_cell.angle_beta   90.00
_cell.angle_gamma   90.00
#
_symmetry.space_group_name_H-M   'P 1'
#
loop_
_entity.id
_entity.type
_entity.pdbx_description
1 polymer ?
#
loop_
_entity_poly.entity_id
_entity_poly.type
_entity_poly.pdbx_seq_one_letter_code
_entity_poly.pdbx_strand_id
1 'polypeptide(L)'
;MAKPARRRCNRKREDLTVKRIFELLSFDKSTGVFRWKVPTQGRIALNSVAGTFDSNGYSMIMIDGRRYKTHVLVFYITHNRWPAGQIDHVNGIRTDNRPENLRECLPIENSRNIRIRKNSKSGCRGVTWHKRQKKWNVRLGFHGKSKHFGCFDDLELAVLVAEEARDKYYGDFSGNERSTYANLSKEM
;
A
#
# COMPACT_ATOMS: atom_id res chain seq x y z
N MET A 1 28.71 -33.08 -11.42
CA MET A 1 28.95 -31.63 -11.24
C MET A 1 28.04 -31.10 -10.13
N ALA A 2 28.60 -30.71 -8.98
CA ALA A 2 27.83 -30.20 -7.85
C ALA A 2 27.32 -28.78 -8.13
N LYS A 3 26.01 -28.55 -7.99
CA LYS A 3 25.42 -27.20 -8.03
C LYS A 3 26.00 -26.40 -6.85
N PRO A 4 26.50 -25.17 -7.04
CA PRO A 4 26.98 -24.37 -5.92
C PRO A 4 25.82 -24.15 -4.93
N ALA A 5 26.07 -24.47 -3.67
CA ALA A 5 25.11 -24.26 -2.59
C ALA A 5 24.66 -22.80 -2.60
N ARG A 6 23.35 -22.57 -2.55
CA ARG A 6 22.79 -21.22 -2.42
C ARG A 6 23.29 -20.64 -1.10
N ARG A 7 24.31 -19.76 -1.15
CA ARG A 7 24.79 -19.02 0.02
C ARG A 7 23.59 -18.31 0.66
N ARG A 8 23.24 -18.70 1.90
CA ARG A 8 22.30 -17.92 2.71
C ARG A 8 22.89 -16.52 2.86
N CYS A 9 22.23 -15.50 2.32
CA CYS A 9 22.71 -14.13 2.42
C CYS A 9 22.50 -13.65 3.86
N ASN A 10 23.58 -13.57 4.64
CA ASN A 10 23.57 -13.13 6.05
C ASN A 10 23.65 -11.60 6.23
N ARG A 11 23.66 -10.82 5.13
CA ARG A 11 23.87 -9.34 5.14
C ARG A 11 22.65 -8.55 5.57
N LYS A 12 22.65 -7.84 6.68
CA LYS A 12 21.49 -7.06 7.16
C LYS A 12 20.94 -6.12 6.08
N ARG A 13 19.65 -5.74 6.17
CA ARG A 13 19.01 -4.87 5.16
C ARG A 13 19.76 -3.53 5.06
N GLU A 14 20.27 -3.09 6.20
CA GLU A 14 21.03 -1.86 6.42
C GLU A 14 22.36 -1.84 5.69
N ASP A 15 22.87 -2.99 5.24
CA ASP A 15 24.14 -3.08 4.49
C ASP A 15 24.00 -2.60 3.03
N LEU A 16 22.77 -2.47 2.52
CA LEU A 16 22.53 -1.98 1.16
C LEU A 16 22.53 -0.45 1.14
N THR A 17 23.45 0.14 0.39
CA THR A 17 23.58 1.60 0.23
C THR A 17 22.83 2.12 -1.00
N VAL A 18 22.41 3.38 -0.98
CA VAL A 18 21.84 4.07 -2.16
C VAL A 18 22.80 4.03 -3.35
N LYS A 19 24.11 4.21 -3.11
CA LYS A 19 25.14 4.08 -4.16
C LYS A 19 25.08 2.70 -4.83
N ARG A 20 25.03 1.63 -4.03
CA ARG A 20 24.95 0.26 -4.54
C ARG A 20 23.69 0.00 -5.35
N ILE A 21 22.56 0.61 -4.96
CA ILE A 21 21.33 0.54 -5.75
C ILE A 21 21.55 1.18 -7.13
N PHE A 22 22.13 2.37 -7.20
CA PHE A 22 22.36 3.08 -8.46
C PHE A 22 23.49 2.50 -9.34
N GLU A 23 24.40 1.70 -8.77
CA GLU A 23 25.33 0.87 -9.55
C GLU A 23 24.57 -0.18 -10.38
N LEU A 24 23.49 -0.73 -9.83
CA LEU A 24 22.76 -1.86 -10.42
C LEU A 24 21.50 -1.44 -11.18
N LEU A 25 20.84 -0.37 -10.75
CA LEU A 25 19.51 0.03 -11.17
C LEU A 25 19.47 1.52 -11.54
N SER A 26 18.64 1.86 -12.52
CA SER A 26 18.15 3.22 -12.73
C SER A 26 16.79 3.37 -12.07
N PHE A 27 16.47 4.57 -11.59
CA PHE A 27 15.21 4.88 -10.94
C PHE A 27 14.60 6.13 -11.57
N ASP A 28 13.37 6.01 -12.07
CA ASP A 28 12.59 7.14 -12.55
C ASP A 28 11.62 7.57 -11.45
N LYS A 29 11.85 8.78 -10.91
CA LYS A 29 11.00 9.36 -9.86
C LYS A 29 9.58 9.63 -10.34
N SER A 30 9.40 10.03 -11.60
CA SER A 30 8.10 10.42 -12.16
C SER A 30 7.15 9.22 -12.30
N THR A 31 7.71 8.02 -12.49
CA THR A 31 6.93 6.79 -12.65
C THR A 31 7.06 5.84 -11.46
N GLY A 32 8.04 6.03 -10.58
CA GLY A 32 8.33 5.11 -9.47
C GLY A 32 8.94 3.78 -9.92
N VAL A 33 9.51 3.71 -11.13
CA VAL A 33 9.96 2.45 -11.75
C VAL A 33 11.48 2.31 -11.66
N PHE A 34 11.93 1.12 -11.28
CA PHE A 34 13.34 0.72 -11.39
C PHE A 34 13.59 -0.08 -12.67
N ARG A 35 14.76 0.10 -13.28
CA ARG A 35 15.22 -0.72 -14.42
C ARG A 35 16.66 -1.19 -14.20
N TRP A 36 17.00 -2.36 -14.73
CA TRP A 36 18.35 -2.91 -14.61
C TRP A 36 19.36 -2.16 -15.49
N LYS A 37 20.43 -1.63 -14.86
CA LYS A 37 21.58 -1.02 -15.57
C LYS A 37 22.65 -2.02 -15.94
N VAL A 38 22.73 -3.12 -15.21
CA VAL A 38 23.71 -4.19 -15.45
C VAL A 38 23.00 -5.54 -15.44
N PRO A 39 23.45 -6.50 -16.26
CA PRO A 39 22.97 -7.87 -16.17
C PRO A 39 23.53 -8.49 -14.87
N THR A 40 22.74 -8.47 -13.80
CA THR A 40 23.16 -9.01 -12.49
C THR A 40 23.18 -10.54 -12.47
N GLN A 41 22.42 -11.18 -13.37
CA GLN A 41 22.43 -12.61 -13.67
C GLN A 41 22.15 -12.79 -15.17
N GLY A 42 22.71 -13.83 -15.79
CA GLY A 42 22.68 -14.08 -17.25
C GLY A 42 21.30 -14.27 -17.91
N ARG A 43 20.20 -13.92 -17.24
CA ARG A 43 18.82 -13.91 -17.77
C ARG A 43 18.12 -12.55 -17.69
N ILE A 44 18.76 -11.53 -17.11
CA ILE A 44 18.15 -10.21 -16.96
C ILE A 44 18.60 -9.33 -18.13
N ALA A 45 17.64 -8.92 -18.95
CA ALA A 45 17.88 -7.99 -20.05
C ALA A 45 18.19 -6.59 -19.51
N LEU A 46 19.15 -5.91 -20.15
CA LEU A 46 19.46 -4.51 -19.88
C LEU A 46 18.18 -3.65 -20.06
N ASN A 47 17.99 -2.66 -19.18
CA ASN A 47 16.84 -1.73 -19.16
C ASN A 47 15.45 -2.34 -18.91
N SER A 48 15.37 -3.65 -18.66
CA SER A 48 14.13 -4.29 -18.23
C SER A 48 13.66 -3.76 -16.87
N VAL A 49 12.34 -3.70 -16.67
CA VAL A 49 11.74 -3.31 -15.39
C VAL A 49 12.20 -4.28 -14.30
N ALA A 50 12.71 -3.73 -13.20
CA ALA A 50 13.22 -4.53 -12.11
C ALA A 50 12.10 -4.98 -11.17
N GLY A 51 12.20 -6.24 -10.77
CA GLY A 51 11.36 -6.85 -9.74
C GLY A 51 10.26 -7.76 -10.27
N THR A 52 9.62 -8.45 -9.32
CA THR A 52 8.51 -9.37 -9.54
C THR A 52 7.46 -9.16 -8.46
N PHE A 53 6.19 -9.40 -8.76
CA PHE A 53 5.13 -9.29 -7.78
C PHE A 53 5.11 -10.48 -6.80
N ASP A 54 4.86 -10.20 -5.53
CA ASP A 54 4.52 -11.23 -4.54
C ASP A 54 3.04 -11.61 -4.61
N SER A 55 2.61 -12.57 -3.78
CA SER A 55 1.21 -13.01 -3.70
C SER A 55 0.23 -11.93 -3.21
N ASN A 56 0.73 -10.85 -2.61
CA ASN A 56 -0.06 -9.71 -2.14
C ASN A 56 -0.09 -8.57 -3.16
N GLY A 57 0.62 -8.71 -4.30
CA GLY A 57 0.71 -7.72 -5.36
C GLY A 57 1.77 -6.63 -5.13
N TYR A 58 2.68 -6.78 -4.18
CA TYR A 58 3.81 -5.87 -4.02
C TYR A 58 4.94 -6.24 -4.97
N SER A 59 5.50 -5.27 -5.69
CA SER A 59 6.71 -5.47 -6.48
C SER A 59 7.94 -5.62 -5.57
N MET A 60 8.74 -6.66 -5.80
CA MET A 60 9.91 -7.02 -5.02
C MET A 60 11.15 -7.12 -5.93
N ILE A 61 12.25 -6.47 -5.54
CA ILE A 61 13.52 -6.49 -6.29
C ILE A 61 14.55 -7.32 -5.52
N MET A 62 15.24 -8.23 -6.21
CA MET A 62 16.33 -9.02 -5.65
C MET A 62 17.66 -8.29 -5.86
N ILE A 63 18.32 -7.85 -4.79
CA ILE A 63 19.62 -7.18 -4.82
C ILE A 63 20.58 -7.94 -3.90
N ASP A 64 21.75 -8.31 -4.41
CA ASP A 64 22.81 -9.01 -3.66
C ASP A 64 22.29 -10.21 -2.82
N GLY A 65 21.35 -10.97 -3.39
CA GLY A 65 20.76 -12.17 -2.79
C GLY A 65 19.65 -11.93 -1.76
N ARG A 66 19.14 -10.70 -1.63
CA ARG A 66 18.00 -10.35 -0.77
C ARG A 66 16.87 -9.66 -1.53
N ARG A 67 15.63 -9.94 -1.12
CA ARG A 67 14.42 -9.32 -1.69
C ARG A 67 14.04 -8.08 -0.91
N TYR A 68 13.83 -6.98 -1.61
CA TYR A 68 13.39 -5.71 -1.08
C TYR A 68 12.08 -5.28 -1.72
N LYS A 69 11.16 -4.73 -0.93
CA LYS A 69 9.94 -4.11 -1.43
C LYS A 69 10.28 -2.86 -2.24
N THR A 70 9.71 -2.72 -3.43
CA THR A 70 10.02 -1.61 -4.34
C THR A 70 9.71 -0.26 -3.72
N HIS A 71 8.50 -0.08 -3.16
CA HIS A 71 8.12 1.16 -2.44
C HIS A 71 9.07 1.50 -1.27
N VAL A 72 9.64 0.51 -0.59
CA VAL A 72 10.61 0.74 0.49
C VAL A 72 11.96 1.22 -0.08
N LEU A 73 12.39 0.67 -1.22
CA LEU A 73 13.58 1.16 -1.92
C LEU A 73 13.37 2.59 -2.44
N VAL A 74 12.20 2.90 -2.99
CA VAL A 74 11.85 4.27 -3.40
C VAL A 74 12.01 5.22 -2.22
N PHE A 75 11.36 4.92 -1.09
CA PHE A 75 11.47 5.74 0.11
C PHE A 75 12.91 5.92 0.57
N TYR A 76 13.69 4.82 0.58
CA TYR A 76 15.09 4.86 1.00
C TYR A 76 15.93 5.81 0.13
N ILE A 77 15.75 5.75 -1.18
CA ILE A 77 16.48 6.60 -2.12
C ILE A 77 16.05 8.06 -2.02
N THR A 78 14.76 8.33 -1.84
CA THR A 78 14.24 9.69 -1.82
C THR A 78 14.55 10.42 -0.52
N HIS A 79 14.60 9.71 0.60
CA HIS A 79 14.87 10.28 1.93
C HIS A 79 16.29 10.02 2.44
N ASN A 80 17.08 9.25 1.69
CA ASN A 80 18.43 8.80 2.06
C ASN A 80 18.51 8.14 3.46
N ARG A 81 17.41 7.52 3.90
CA ARG A 81 17.32 6.77 5.17
C ARG A 81 16.34 5.63 5.05
N TRP A 82 16.58 4.57 5.79
CA TRP A 82 15.62 3.48 5.91
C TRP A 82 14.38 3.97 6.69
N PRO A 83 13.16 3.50 6.33
CA PRO A 83 11.99 3.80 7.13
C PRO A 83 12.08 3.11 8.49
N ALA A 84 11.68 3.84 9.52
CA ALA A 84 11.44 3.36 10.88
C ALA A 84 10.12 2.58 10.96
N GLY A 85 9.14 2.94 10.12
CA GLY A 85 7.83 2.32 10.06
C GLY A 85 7.59 1.48 8.81
N GLN A 86 6.30 1.28 8.49
CA GLN A 86 5.88 0.74 7.20
C GLN A 86 5.72 1.87 6.19
N ILE A 87 5.86 1.54 4.91
CA ILE A 87 5.58 2.49 3.82
C ILE A 87 4.23 2.11 3.21
N ASP A 88 3.27 3.02 3.30
CA ASP A 88 1.91 2.90 2.79
C ASP A 88 1.77 3.67 1.47
N HIS A 89 0.88 3.16 0.61
CA HIS A 89 0.52 3.79 -0.66
C HIS A 89 -0.72 4.65 -0.44
N VAL A 90 -0.60 5.98 -0.52
CA VAL A 90 -1.69 6.92 -0.22
C VAL A 90 -2.96 6.58 -1.02
N ASN A 91 -2.84 6.24 -2.30
CA ASN A 91 -3.97 5.83 -3.15
C ASN A 91 -4.39 4.35 -3.04
N GLY A 92 -3.72 3.55 -2.20
CA GLY A 92 -3.98 2.11 -2.05
C GLY A 92 -3.63 1.26 -3.28
N ILE A 93 -2.88 1.82 -4.24
CA ILE A 93 -2.40 1.15 -5.46
C ILE A 93 -0.95 0.72 -5.24
N ARG A 94 -0.76 -0.58 -4.96
CA ARG A 94 0.55 -1.18 -4.63
C ARG A 94 1.61 -1.08 -5.74
N THR A 95 1.17 -0.86 -6.97
CA THR A 95 2.04 -0.72 -8.15
C THR A 95 2.49 0.71 -8.39
N ASP A 96 1.80 1.70 -7.81
CA ASP A 96 2.13 3.12 -7.96
C ASP A 96 3.18 3.51 -6.91
N ASN A 97 4.45 3.26 -7.24
CA ASN A 97 5.57 3.52 -6.33
C ASN A 97 6.15 4.94 -6.49
N ARG A 98 5.40 5.91 -7.03
CA ARG A 98 5.87 7.29 -7.14
C ARG A 98 6.10 7.89 -5.74
N PRO A 99 7.17 8.66 -5.50
CA PRO A 99 7.49 9.18 -4.17
C PRO A 99 6.35 9.93 -3.50
N GLU A 100 5.60 10.75 -4.25
CA GLU A 100 4.45 11.52 -3.75
C GLU A 100 3.27 10.65 -3.30
N ASN A 101 3.19 9.40 -3.77
CA ASN A 101 2.15 8.44 -3.38
C ASN A 101 2.58 7.56 -2.19
N LEU A 102 3.80 7.75 -1.66
CA LEU A 102 4.32 6.93 -0.56
C LEU A 102 4.41 7.75 0.73
N ARG A 103 3.98 7.15 1.83
CA ARG A 103 4.13 7.75 3.17
C ARG A 103 4.61 6.74 4.18
N GLU A 104 5.37 7.22 5.16
CA GLU A 104 5.72 6.43 6.34
C GLU A 104 4.51 6.38 7.29
N CYS A 105 4.26 5.21 7.87
CA CYS A 105 3.09 4.97 8.73
C CYS A 105 3.34 3.86 9.75
N LEU A 106 2.53 3.87 10.78
CA LEU A 106 2.43 2.79 11.75
C LEU A 106 1.61 1.62 11.17
N PRO A 107 1.84 0.37 11.63
CA PRO A 107 1.07 -0.78 11.18
C PRO A 107 -0.46 -0.60 11.34
N ILE A 108 -0.89 0.07 12.41
CA ILE A 108 -2.31 0.36 12.64
C ILE A 108 -2.87 1.35 11.61
N GLU A 109 -2.07 2.31 11.16
CA GLU A 109 -2.45 3.31 10.16
C GLU A 109 -2.50 2.69 8.77
N ASN A 110 -1.52 1.85 8.41
CA ASN A 110 -1.57 1.07 7.16
C ASN A 110 -2.82 0.17 7.10
N SER A 111 -3.22 -0.44 8.22
CA SER A 111 -4.47 -1.22 8.30
C SER A 111 -5.73 -0.36 8.11
N ARG A 112 -5.62 0.96 8.28
CA ARG A 112 -6.68 1.91 7.97
C ARG A 112 -6.77 2.24 6.48
N ASN A 113 -5.78 1.87 5.67
CA ASN A 113 -5.78 2.07 4.22
C ASN A 113 -5.98 0.76 3.43
N ILE A 114 -7.01 -0.01 3.79
CA ILE A 114 -7.38 -1.27 3.13
C ILE A 114 -8.52 -1.02 2.15
N ARG A 115 -8.37 -1.59 0.94
CA ARG A 115 -9.41 -1.65 -0.09
C ARG A 115 -10.67 -2.36 0.38
N ILE A 116 -11.82 -1.90 -0.09
CA ILE A 116 -13.08 -2.60 0.13
C ILE A 116 -13.04 -4.02 -0.46
N ARG A 117 -13.57 -4.99 0.29
CA ARG A 117 -13.68 -6.38 -0.17
C ARG A 117 -14.67 -6.46 -1.33
N LYS A 118 -14.35 -7.26 -2.36
CA LYS A 118 -15.20 -7.45 -3.55
C LYS A 118 -16.62 -7.93 -3.24
N ASN A 119 -16.82 -8.62 -2.12
CA ASN A 119 -18.12 -9.11 -1.67
C ASN A 119 -18.83 -8.16 -0.68
N SER A 120 -18.34 -6.93 -0.51
CA SER A 120 -19.00 -5.93 0.30
C SER A 120 -20.36 -5.57 -0.29
N LYS A 121 -21.41 -5.59 0.52
CA LYS A 121 -22.78 -5.24 0.09
C LYS A 121 -23.01 -3.74 -0.01
N SER A 122 -22.30 -2.96 0.81
CA SER A 122 -22.42 -1.51 0.84
C SER A 122 -21.53 -0.81 -0.18
N GLY A 123 -20.47 -1.50 -0.66
CA GLY A 123 -19.41 -0.83 -1.42
C GLY A 123 -18.74 0.31 -0.66
N CYS A 124 -18.88 0.37 0.67
CA CYS A 124 -18.30 1.42 1.51
C CYS A 124 -17.71 0.82 2.79
N ARG A 125 -16.52 1.29 3.15
CA ARG A 125 -15.81 0.84 4.35
C ARG A 125 -16.53 1.28 5.63
N GLY A 126 -16.70 0.35 6.56
CA GLY A 126 -17.36 0.66 7.84
C GLY A 126 -18.88 0.65 7.76
N VAL A 127 -19.46 0.40 6.58
CA VAL A 127 -20.90 0.20 6.39
C VAL A 127 -21.15 -1.28 6.11
N THR A 128 -22.05 -1.90 6.87
CA THR A 128 -22.39 -3.32 6.71
C THR A 128 -23.90 -3.54 6.79
N TRP A 129 -24.43 -4.50 6.03
CA TRP A 129 -25.85 -4.84 6.10
C TRP A 129 -26.16 -5.71 7.32
N HIS A 130 -27.01 -5.22 8.23
CA HIS A 130 -27.44 -5.94 9.42
C HIS A 130 -28.74 -6.71 9.17
N LYS A 131 -28.62 -7.97 8.69
CA LYS A 131 -29.75 -8.81 8.25
C LYS A 131 -30.96 -8.84 9.19
N ARG A 132 -30.74 -9.02 10.50
CA ARG A 132 -31.84 -9.13 11.49
C ARG A 132 -32.63 -7.83 11.65
N GLN A 133 -31.96 -6.69 11.53
CA GLN A 133 -32.58 -5.37 11.69
C GLN A 133 -33.01 -4.78 10.35
N LYS A 134 -32.59 -5.38 9.23
CA LYS A 134 -32.78 -4.88 7.86
C LYS A 134 -32.31 -3.42 7.72
N LYS A 135 -31.17 -3.09 8.33
CA LYS A 135 -30.58 -1.75 8.34
C LYS A 135 -29.10 -1.78 7.99
N TRP A 136 -28.59 -0.68 7.47
CA TRP A 136 -27.18 -0.38 7.28
C TRP A 136 -26.54 0.05 8.59
N ASN A 137 -25.67 -0.80 9.12
CA ASN A 137 -24.96 -0.59 10.38
C ASN A 137 -23.59 0.03 10.11
N VAL A 138 -23.33 1.17 10.76
CA VAL A 138 -22.07 1.91 10.63
C VAL A 138 -21.19 1.66 11.85
N ARG A 139 -20.02 1.06 11.61
CA ARG A 139 -19.02 0.76 12.66
C ARG A 139 -17.62 0.97 12.13
N LEU A 140 -16.76 1.59 12.94
CA LEU A 140 -15.33 1.75 12.66
C LEU A 140 -14.48 1.21 13.80
N GLY A 141 -13.30 0.67 13.47
CA GLY A 141 -12.32 0.24 14.47
C GLY A 141 -11.34 1.36 14.79
N PHE A 142 -11.17 1.75 16.06
CA PHE A 142 -10.21 2.77 16.46
C PHE A 142 -9.51 2.34 17.76
N HIS A 143 -8.17 2.33 17.75
CA HIS A 143 -7.32 1.79 18.83
C HIS A 143 -7.79 0.44 19.40
N GLY A 144 -8.06 -0.52 18.52
CA GLY A 144 -8.49 -1.87 18.91
C GLY A 144 -9.94 -1.98 19.41
N LYS A 145 -10.70 -0.89 19.45
CA LYS A 145 -12.11 -0.88 19.85
C LYS A 145 -13.02 -0.61 18.67
N SER A 146 -14.18 -1.24 18.62
CA SER A 146 -15.22 -0.94 17.63
C SER A 146 -16.10 0.20 18.14
N LYS A 147 -16.21 1.29 17.37
CA LYS A 147 -17.15 2.39 17.59
C LYS A 147 -18.35 2.22 16.67
N HIS A 148 -19.54 2.33 17.24
CA HIS A 148 -20.81 2.25 16.53
C HIS A 148 -21.37 3.65 16.33
N PHE A 149 -21.80 3.95 15.10
CA PHE A 149 -22.30 5.28 14.69
C PHE A 149 -23.78 5.27 14.33
N GLY A 150 -24.43 4.10 14.38
CA GLY A 150 -25.86 3.97 14.16
C GLY A 150 -26.22 2.88 13.17
N CYS A 151 -27.54 2.71 13.01
CA CYS A 151 -28.16 1.84 12.02
C CYS A 151 -29.17 2.68 11.23
N PHE A 152 -29.05 2.67 9.90
CA PHE A 152 -29.82 3.49 8.99
C PHE A 152 -30.60 2.63 8.01
N ASP A 153 -31.78 3.07 7.60
CA ASP A 153 -32.57 2.39 6.57
C ASP A 153 -32.02 2.70 5.17
N ASP A 154 -31.49 3.91 4.99
CA ASP A 154 -30.86 4.38 3.76
C ASP A 154 -29.35 4.11 3.71
N LEU A 155 -28.86 3.68 2.54
CA LEU A 155 -27.45 3.35 2.32
C LEU A 155 -26.61 4.62 2.20
N GLU A 156 -27.12 5.66 1.54
CA GLU A 156 -26.37 6.88 1.27
C GLU A 156 -26.08 7.64 2.57
N LEU A 157 -27.06 7.74 3.46
CA LEU A 157 -26.90 8.29 4.80
C LEU A 157 -25.87 7.48 5.62
N ALA A 158 -25.92 6.15 5.55
CA ALA A 158 -24.94 5.31 6.24
C ALA A 158 -23.51 5.52 5.71
N VAL A 159 -23.36 5.73 4.40
CA VAL A 159 -22.09 6.04 3.74
C VAL A 159 -21.57 7.39 4.20
N LEU A 160 -22.41 8.43 4.20
CA LEU A 160 -22.04 9.77 4.63
C LEU A 160 -21.55 9.78 6.09
N VAL A 161 -22.29 9.13 6.99
CA VAL A 161 -21.90 8.99 8.40
C VAL A 161 -20.59 8.22 8.54
N ALA A 162 -20.37 7.20 7.71
CA ALA A 162 -19.12 6.46 7.72
C ALA A 162 -17.93 7.31 7.21
N GLU A 163 -18.13 8.12 6.18
CA GLU A 163 -17.12 9.04 5.65
C GLU A 163 -16.71 10.07 6.70
N GLU A 164 -17.67 10.78 7.29
CA GLU A 164 -17.42 11.77 8.34
C GLU A 164 -16.70 11.14 9.55
N ALA A 165 -17.13 9.95 9.96
CA ALA A 165 -16.48 9.24 11.05
C ALA A 165 -15.06 8.79 10.67
N ARG A 166 -14.79 8.36 9.44
CA ARG A 166 -13.43 8.01 9.00
C ARG A 166 -12.53 9.25 8.98
N ASP A 167 -13.00 10.37 8.47
CA ASP A 167 -12.22 11.60 8.43
C ASP A 167 -11.89 12.09 9.85
N LYS A 168 -12.89 12.07 10.75
CA LYS A 168 -12.72 12.45 12.15
C LYS A 168 -11.72 11.57 12.91
N TYR A 169 -11.75 10.25 12.70
CA TYR A 169 -10.95 9.30 13.51
C TYR A 169 -9.65 8.84 12.85
N TYR A 170 -9.56 8.84 11.53
CA TYR A 170 -8.41 8.33 10.79
C TYR A 170 -7.58 9.42 10.11
N GLY A 171 -8.12 10.64 9.95
CA GLY A 171 -7.43 11.74 9.29
C GLY A 171 -6.93 11.34 7.91
N ASP A 172 -5.65 11.61 7.62
CA ASP A 172 -5.01 11.28 6.34
C ASP A 172 -5.09 9.78 5.96
N PHE A 173 -5.35 8.89 6.93
CA PHE A 173 -5.48 7.45 6.71
C PHE A 173 -6.93 6.99 6.52
N SER A 174 -7.88 7.92 6.27
CA SER A 174 -9.30 7.59 6.04
C SER A 174 -9.55 6.75 4.77
N GLY A 175 -8.57 6.73 3.86
CA GLY A 175 -8.58 5.95 2.62
C GLY A 175 -9.22 6.73 1.47
N ASN A 176 -8.64 6.62 0.27
CA ASN A 176 -9.04 7.40 -0.91
C ASN A 176 -10.27 6.86 -1.68
N GLU A 177 -10.92 5.82 -1.18
CA GLU A 177 -12.21 5.36 -1.73
C GLU A 177 -13.31 6.32 -1.27
N ARG A 178 -13.32 7.53 -1.88
CA ARG A 178 -14.53 8.35 -1.97
C ARG A 178 -15.58 7.45 -2.59
N SER A 179 -16.66 7.24 -1.85
CA SER A 179 -17.78 6.41 -2.30
C SER A 179 -18.21 6.84 -3.70
N THR A 180 -18.67 5.92 -4.56
CA THR A 180 -19.20 6.28 -5.90
C THR A 180 -20.31 7.33 -5.85
N TYR A 181 -20.94 7.51 -4.67
CA TYR A 181 -21.96 8.51 -4.37
C TYR A 181 -21.40 9.93 -4.13
N ALA A 182 -20.12 10.09 -3.77
CA ALA A 182 -19.50 11.41 -3.57
C ALA A 182 -19.24 12.17 -4.88
N ASN A 183 -19.38 11.51 -6.03
CA ASN A 183 -19.35 12.18 -7.34
C ASN A 183 -20.73 12.70 -7.77
N LEU A 184 -21.83 12.24 -7.15
CA LEU A 184 -23.18 12.73 -7.45
C LEU A 184 -23.51 14.06 -6.72
N SER A 185 -22.86 14.34 -5.59
CA SER A 185 -23.06 15.58 -4.83
C SER A 185 -22.18 16.75 -5.25
N LYS A 186 -21.32 16.58 -6.27
CA LYS A 186 -20.53 17.67 -6.88
C LYS A 186 -21.15 18.24 -8.16
N GLU A 187 -22.27 17.68 -8.61
CA GLU A 187 -23.03 18.14 -9.79
C GLU A 187 -24.44 18.66 -9.44
N MET A 188 -24.71 18.92 -8.15
CA MET A 188 -25.89 19.68 -7.70
C MET A 188 -25.45 20.96 -7.00
#